data_AF-A0A2W6BDU1-F1
#
_entry.id   AF-A0A2W6BDU1-F1
#
_cell.length_a   1.000
_cell.length_b   1.000
_cell.length_c   1.000
_cell.angle_alpha   90.00
_cell.angle_beta   90.00
_cell.angle_gamma   90.00
#
_symmetry.space_group_name_H-M   'P 1'
#
loop_
_entity.id
_entity.type
_entity.pdbx_description
1 polymer ?
#
loop_
_entity_poly.entity_id
_entity_poly.type
_entity_poly.pdbx_seq_one_letter_code
_entity_poly.pdbx_strand_id
1 'polypeptide(L)'
;MPVDERNSCWEEHRPRFRAYLFHRENPQSSWAVETYDIVDADAIEAIAWTEDQARSRPALRARVGQRVGAEPDPVKAHRGLTWLVGMDANDNPQNAYEQGLLDGMGARRGRRTVVRR
;
A
#
# COMPACT_ATOMS: atom_id res chain seq x y z
N MET A 1 23.02 6.65 6.50
CA MET A 1 24.04 5.64 6.89
C MET A 1 23.98 4.53 5.86
N PRO A 2 25.11 3.99 5.36
CA PRO A 2 25.09 2.81 4.51
C PRO A 2 24.46 1.63 5.27
N VAL A 3 23.68 0.82 4.56
CA VAL A 3 23.08 -0.40 5.12
C VAL A 3 24.21 -1.41 5.35
N ASP A 4 24.35 -1.88 6.59
CA ASP A 4 25.26 -2.99 6.93
C ASP A 4 24.45 -4.28 7.08
N GLU A 5 24.57 -5.17 6.10
CA GLU A 5 23.85 -6.45 6.06
C GLU A 5 24.23 -7.38 7.22
N ARG A 6 25.35 -7.12 7.91
CA ARG A 6 25.79 -7.89 9.10
C ARG A 6 25.14 -7.40 10.39
N ASN A 7 24.45 -6.28 10.35
CA ASN A 7 23.81 -5.69 11.51
C ASN A 7 22.30 -5.81 11.38
N SER A 8 21.68 -6.83 11.99
CA SER A 8 20.23 -7.05 11.95
C SER A 8 19.39 -5.98 12.68
N CYS A 9 19.99 -4.88 13.16
CA CYS A 9 19.24 -3.81 13.83
C CYS A 9 18.25 -3.06 12.91
N TRP A 10 18.30 -3.28 11.60
CA TRP A 10 17.34 -2.74 10.63
C TRP A 10 16.21 -3.74 10.30
N GLU A 11 16.29 -4.98 10.77
CA GLU A 11 15.24 -5.99 10.58
C GLU A 11 14.08 -5.72 11.54
N GLU A 12 12.86 -5.68 11.00
CA GLU A 12 11.62 -5.59 11.78
C GLU A 12 10.89 -6.93 11.67
N HIS A 13 10.89 -7.70 12.77
CA HIS A 13 10.24 -9.01 12.82
C HIS A 13 8.72 -8.92 13.02
N ARG A 14 8.18 -7.73 13.32
CA ARG A 14 6.74 -7.46 13.43
C ARG A 14 6.37 -6.29 12.52
N PRO A 15 6.46 -6.47 11.19
CA PRO A 15 6.17 -5.39 10.26
C PRO A 15 4.72 -4.93 10.43
N ARG A 16 4.52 -3.62 10.33
CA ARG A 16 3.20 -3.00 10.33
C ARG A 16 2.94 -2.43 8.95
N PHE A 17 1.90 -2.92 8.29
CA PHE A 17 1.46 -2.41 7.01
C PHE A 17 0.27 -1.49 7.20
N ARG A 18 0.07 -0.60 6.23
CA ARG A 18 -1.10 0.25 6.15
C ARG A 18 -1.73 0.14 4.79
N ALA A 19 -2.98 -0.29 4.77
CA ALA A 19 -3.81 -0.34 3.59
C ALA A 19 -4.65 0.93 3.48
N TYR A 20 -4.77 1.43 2.25
CA TYR A 20 -5.62 2.55 1.89
C TYR A 20 -6.61 2.09 0.84
N LEU A 21 -7.89 2.21 1.14
CA LEU A 21 -9.00 1.84 0.27
C LEU A 21 -9.72 3.11 -0.17
N PHE A 22 -9.48 3.51 -1.41
CA PHE A 22 -10.04 4.73 -1.99
C PHE A 22 -11.37 4.45 -2.66
N HIS A 23 -12.44 5.12 -2.25
CA HIS A 23 -13.75 5.11 -2.93
C HIS A 23 -14.15 6.52 -3.34
N ARG A 24 -15.08 6.62 -4.28
CA ARG A 24 -15.77 7.85 -4.63
C ARG A 24 -17.19 7.54 -5.06
N GLU A 25 -18.12 8.43 -4.71
CA GLU A 25 -19.54 8.25 -5.03
C GLU A 25 -19.83 8.50 -6.51
N ASN A 26 -19.09 9.43 -7.13
CA ASN A 26 -19.19 9.71 -8.56
C ASN A 26 -17.80 9.97 -9.18
N PRO A 27 -17.66 9.89 -10.51
CA PRO A 27 -16.36 10.06 -11.18
C PRO A 27 -15.74 11.46 -11.05
N GLN A 28 -16.53 12.48 -10.69
CA GLN A 28 -16.11 13.88 -10.59
C GLN A 28 -15.75 14.29 -9.16
N SER A 29 -16.05 13.47 -8.15
CA SER A 29 -15.71 13.75 -6.76
C SER A 29 -14.28 13.34 -6.42
N SER A 30 -13.71 13.97 -5.38
CA SER A 30 -12.47 13.52 -4.76
C SER A 30 -12.61 12.10 -4.20
N TRP A 31 -11.47 11.43 -3.98
CA TRP A 31 -11.47 10.12 -3.35
C TRP A 31 -11.58 10.26 -1.84
N ALA A 32 -12.59 9.60 -1.26
CA ALA A 32 -12.60 9.26 0.14
C ALA A 32 -11.67 8.06 0.39
N VAL A 33 -11.08 7.96 1.58
CA VAL A 33 -10.12 6.91 1.91
C VAL A 33 -10.45 6.25 3.25
N GLU A 34 -10.56 4.93 3.24
CA GLU A 34 -10.53 4.13 4.46
C GLU A 34 -9.10 3.65 4.69
N THR A 35 -8.63 3.73 5.93
CA THR A 35 -7.27 3.34 6.31
C THR A 35 -7.30 2.21 7.31
N TYR A 36 -6.53 1.15 7.06
CA TYR A 36 -6.42 -0.01 7.94
C TYR A 36 -4.96 -0.26 8.26
N ASP A 37 -4.63 -0.43 9.54
CA ASP A 37 -3.33 -0.97 9.95
C ASP A 37 -3.43 -2.50 9.98
N ILE A 38 -2.48 -3.16 9.30
CA ILE A 38 -2.36 -4.62 9.24
C ILE A 38 -1.12 -4.98 10.04
N VAL A 39 -1.31 -5.82 11.05
CA VAL A 39 -0.29 -6.30 11.98
C VAL A 39 -0.25 -7.82 11.94
N ASP A 40 0.84 -8.41 12.44
CA ASP A 40 1.02 -9.87 12.51
C ASP A 40 0.80 -10.58 11.17
N ALA A 41 1.16 -9.90 10.07
CA ALA A 41 1.08 -10.39 8.72
C ALA A 41 2.42 -10.15 8.02
N ASP A 42 2.69 -10.87 6.93
CA ASP A 42 3.75 -10.52 5.99
C ASP A 42 3.24 -9.58 4.86
N ALA A 43 4.15 -9.15 3.98
CA ALA A 43 3.81 -8.25 2.88
C ALA A 43 2.84 -8.88 1.87
N ILE A 44 2.95 -10.18 1.61
CA ILE A 44 2.09 -10.91 0.67
C ILE A 44 0.68 -11.00 1.25
N GLU A 45 0.57 -11.34 2.54
CA GLU A 45 -0.72 -11.40 3.26
C GLU A 45 -1.40 -10.04 3.33
N ALA A 46 -0.65 -8.97 3.65
CA ALA A 46 -1.18 -7.62 3.69
C ALA A 46 -1.69 -7.14 2.32
N ILE A 47 -0.96 -7.45 1.24
CA ILE A 47 -1.39 -7.17 -0.13
C ILE A 47 -2.63 -7.99 -0.49
N ALA A 48 -2.63 -9.28 -0.21
CA ALA A 48 -3.73 -10.18 -0.51
C ALA A 48 -5.03 -9.74 0.19
N TRP A 49 -4.96 -9.39 1.48
CA TRP A 49 -6.08 -8.88 2.24
C TRP A 49 -6.62 -7.57 1.63
N THR A 50 -5.74 -6.65 1.30
CA THR A 50 -6.12 -5.33 0.74
C THR A 50 -6.81 -5.47 -0.62
N GLU A 51 -6.29 -6.34 -1.49
CA GLU A 51 -6.89 -6.65 -2.78
C GLU A 51 -8.25 -7.37 -2.64
N ASP A 52 -8.42 -8.20 -1.60
CA ASP A 52 -9.70 -8.84 -1.30
C ASP A 52 -10.77 -7.84 -0.86
N GLN A 53 -10.41 -6.89 0.02
CA GLN A 53 -11.29 -5.79 0.40
C GLN A 53 -11.74 -4.99 -0.83
N ALA A 54 -10.81 -4.65 -1.74
CA ALA A 54 -11.12 -3.91 -2.94
C ALA A 54 -12.01 -4.69 -3.93
N ARG A 55 -11.86 -6.02 -4.02
CA ARG A 55 -12.76 -6.86 -4.83
C ARG A 55 -14.19 -6.87 -4.31
N SER A 56 -14.38 -6.86 -3.00
CA SER A 56 -15.71 -6.92 -2.38
C SER A 56 -16.53 -5.63 -2.55
N ARG A 57 -15.89 -4.50 -2.88
CA ARG A 57 -16.52 -3.19 -3.00
C ARG A 57 -16.09 -2.51 -4.32
N PRO A 58 -16.89 -2.61 -5.40
CA PRO A 58 -16.49 -2.29 -6.78
C PRO A 58 -15.99 -0.86 -7.04
N ALA A 59 -16.22 0.08 -6.13
CA ALA A 59 -15.77 1.46 -6.22
C ALA A 59 -14.35 1.68 -5.65
N LEU A 60 -13.68 0.63 -5.18
CA LEU A 60 -12.41 0.76 -4.45
C LEU A 60 -11.16 0.63 -5.32
N ARG A 61 -10.22 1.57 -5.13
CA ARG A 61 -8.80 1.44 -5.50
C ARG A 61 -8.01 1.15 -4.24
N ALA A 62 -7.14 0.14 -4.29
CA ALA A 62 -6.41 -0.36 -3.12
C ALA A 62 -4.91 -0.04 -3.20
N ARG A 63 -4.32 0.36 -2.07
CA ARG A 63 -2.89 0.62 -1.92
C ARG A 63 -2.38 0.00 -0.63
N VAL A 64 -1.13 -0.47 -0.62
CA VAL A 64 -0.46 -0.92 0.60
C VAL A 64 0.87 -0.22 0.74
N GLY A 65 1.12 0.35 1.91
CA GLY A 65 2.43 0.82 2.35
C GLY A 65 2.94 0.01 3.53
N GLN A 66 4.25 -0.16 3.62
CA GLN A 66 4.91 -0.61 4.85
C GLN A 66 5.32 0.62 5.64
N ARG A 67 5.04 0.63 6.95
CA ARG A 67 5.67 1.60 7.84
C ARG A 67 7.13 1.20 8.01
N VAL A 68 8.02 2.05 7.53
CA VAL A 68 9.46 1.89 7.65
C VAL A 68 9.93 2.74 8.81
N GLY A 69 10.47 2.09 9.84
CA GLY A 69 11.02 2.71 11.03
C GLY A 69 9.97 3.09 12.07
N ALA A 70 10.07 2.50 13.26
CA ALA A 70 9.67 3.19 14.47
C ALA A 70 10.87 4.04 14.90
N GLU A 71 10.92 5.31 14.51
CA GLU A 71 11.88 6.21 15.15
C GLU A 71 11.54 6.24 16.66
N PRO A 72 12.49 5.95 17.56
CA PRO A 72 12.24 5.94 19.00
C PRO A 72 11.85 7.31 19.53
N ASP A 73 12.27 8.36 18.84
CA ASP A 73 11.93 9.75 19.11
C ASP A 73 10.56 10.07 18.46
N PRO A 74 9.49 10.22 19.26
CA PRO A 74 8.15 10.50 18.73
C PRO A 74 8.04 11.84 18.00
N VAL A 75 9.00 12.75 18.19
CA VAL A 75 9.07 14.05 17.49
C VAL A 75 9.76 13.92 16.14
N LYS A 76 10.69 12.96 15.99
CA LYS A 76 11.41 12.65 14.74
C LYS A 76 10.91 11.39 14.03
N ALA A 77 9.89 10.73 14.57
CA ALA A 77 9.10 9.71 13.91
C ALA A 77 8.34 10.32 12.73
N HIS A 78 9.11 10.77 11.74
CA HIS A 78 8.65 10.95 10.40
C HIS A 78 8.15 9.58 9.97
N ARG A 79 6.83 9.50 9.86
CA ARG A 79 6.06 8.33 9.47
C ARG A 79 6.45 7.95 8.05
N GLY A 80 7.59 7.28 7.89
CA GLY A 80 8.05 6.77 6.61
C GLY A 80 7.11 5.66 6.17
N LEU A 81 6.24 5.94 5.21
CA LEU A 81 5.47 4.92 4.52
C LEU A 81 6.15 4.67 3.19
N THR A 82 6.72 3.48 3.04
CA THR A 82 7.19 3.01 1.73
C THR A 82 6.04 2.31 1.06
N TRP A 83 5.68 2.78 -0.14
CA TRP A 83 4.61 2.19 -0.92
C TRP A 83 5.06 0.87 -1.52
N LEU A 84 4.41 -0.21 -1.14
CA LEU A 84 4.67 -1.54 -1.70
C LEU A 84 3.92 -1.71 -3.02
N VAL A 85 2.68 -1.20 -3.06
CA VAL A 85 1.76 -1.43 -4.16
C VAL A 85 0.83 -0.24 -4.33
N GLY A 86 0.68 0.22 -5.58
CA GLY A 86 -0.26 1.28 -5.97
C GLY A 86 0.27 2.69 -5.69
N MET A 87 -0.60 3.68 -5.84
CA MET A 87 -0.32 5.09 -5.59
C MET A 87 -1.49 5.78 -4.90
N ASP A 88 -1.35 7.05 -4.52
CA ASP A 88 -2.47 7.82 -3.99
C ASP A 88 -3.46 8.09 -5.12
N ALA A 89 -4.73 7.78 -4.91
CA ALA A 89 -5.74 8.00 -5.94
C ALA A 89 -6.06 9.50 -6.14
N ASN A 90 -5.70 10.36 -5.19
CA ASN A 90 -5.83 11.82 -5.29
C ASN A 90 -4.64 12.49 -5.99
N ASP A 91 -3.53 11.78 -6.17
CA ASP A 91 -2.39 12.32 -6.89
C ASP A 91 -2.62 12.29 -8.41
N ASN A 92 -2.06 13.28 -9.10
CA ASN A 92 -1.99 13.26 -10.56
C ASN A 92 -0.73 12.49 -11.00
N PRO A 93 -0.85 11.42 -11.79
CA PRO A 93 0.30 10.74 -12.36
C PRO A 93 1.18 11.71 -13.16
N GLN A 94 2.48 11.74 -12.85
CA GLN A 94 3.45 12.61 -13.50
C GLN A 94 4.09 11.96 -14.74
N ASN A 95 3.94 10.64 -14.88
CA ASN A 95 4.54 9.87 -15.97
C ASN A 95 3.71 8.61 -16.29
N ALA A 96 4.05 7.94 -17.40
CA ALA A 96 3.34 6.75 -17.87
C ALA A 96 3.41 5.56 -16.89
N TYR A 97 4.49 5.47 -16.10
CA TYR A 97 4.63 4.42 -15.09
C TYR A 97 3.60 4.62 -13.96
N GLU A 98 3.49 5.83 -13.43
CA GLU A 98 2.48 6.18 -12.42
C GLU A 98 1.06 6.03 -12.96
N GLN A 99 0.82 6.42 -14.21
CA GLN A 99 -0.48 6.20 -14.85
C GLN A 99 -0.82 4.70 -14.89
N GLY A 100 0.16 3.85 -15.24
CA GLY A 100 0.01 2.40 -15.21
C GLY A 100 -0.26 1.83 -13.80
N LEU A 101 0.30 2.42 -12.74
CA LEU A 101 -0.04 2.06 -11.36
C LEU A 101 -1.50 2.38 -11.05
N LEU A 102 -1.95 3.59 -11.38
CA LEU A 102 -3.31 4.05 -11.13
C LEU A 102 -4.34 3.22 -11.90
N ASP A 103 -4.07 2.96 -13.18
CA ASP A 103 -4.90 2.10 -14.03
C ASP A 103 -4.91 0.67 -13.51
N GLY A 104 -3.73 0.18 -13.09
CA GLY A 104 -3.56 -1.12 -12.47
C GLY A 104 -4.41 -1.30 -11.22
N MET A 105 -4.50 -0.28 -10.35
CA MET A 105 -5.36 -0.32 -9.16
C MET A 105 -6.84 -0.49 -9.53
N GLY A 106 -7.31 0.09 -10.64
CA GLY A 106 -8.65 -0.14 -11.16
C GLY A 106 -8.83 -1.49 -11.87
N ALA A 107 -7.78 -1.96 -12.58
CA ALA A 107 -7.82 -3.15 -13.41
C ALA A 107 -7.58 -4.47 -12.64
N ARG A 108 -7.10 -4.42 -11.40
CA ARG A 108 -6.92 -5.60 -10.53
C ARG A 108 -8.25 -6.24 -10.10
N ARG A 109 -9.36 -5.58 -10.41
CA ARG A 109 -10.71 -6.15 -10.44
C ARG A 109 -10.72 -7.45 -11.28
N GLY A 110 -10.82 -8.60 -10.60
CA GLY A 110 -11.02 -9.91 -11.22
C GLY A 110 -9.77 -10.67 -11.68
N ARG A 111 -8.56 -10.15 -11.46
CA ARG A 111 -7.33 -10.92 -11.75
C ARG A 111 -7.04 -11.92 -10.63
N ARG A 112 -7.18 -13.21 -10.95
CA ARG A 112 -6.62 -14.30 -10.13
C ARG A 112 -5.11 -14.33 -10.41
N THR A 113 -4.29 -14.09 -9.41
CA THR A 113 -2.83 -14.17 -9.54
C THR A 113 -2.46 -15.61 -9.92
N VAL A 114 -1.96 -15.82 -11.13
CA VAL A 114 -1.41 -17.10 -11.57
C VAL A 114 0.10 -17.00 -11.47
N VAL A 115 0.68 -17.64 -10.45
CA VAL A 115 2.13 -17.83 -10.37
C VAL A 115 2.46 -19.00 -11.29
N ARG A 116 3.23 -18.76 -12.34
CA ARG A 116 3.84 -19.83 -13.15
C ARG A 116 5.29 -20.00 -12.67
N ARG A 117 5.63 -21.24 -12.35
CA ARG A 117 6.99 -21.68 -11.99
C ARG A 117 7.85 -21.80 -13.24
#